data_AF-A0A133XLC2-F1
#
_entry.id   AF-A0A133XLC2-F1
#
_cell.length_a   1.000
_cell.length_b   1.000
_cell.length_c   1.000
_cell.angle_alpha   90.00
_cell.angle_beta   90.00
_cell.angle_gamma   90.00
#
_symmetry.space_group_name_H-M   'P 1'
#
loop_
_entity.id
_entity.type
_entity.pdbx_description
1 polymer ?
#
loop_
_entity_poly.entity_id
_entity_poly.type
_entity_poly.pdbx_seq_one_letter_code
_entity_poly.pdbx_strand_id
1 'polypeptide(L)'
;MSAIRLKLVECRAILGGERDPFRVVWDEQATTSDRRVLLAMAGEPAQSAGRLAGRAWCDLRADLRGRVLSALKRFSGWAEKLK
;
A
#
# COMPACT_ATOMS: atom_id res chain seq x y z
N MET A 1 -15.43 -19.78 12.38
CA MET A 1 -14.45 -19.59 11.27
C MET A 1 -14.36 -20.91 10.50
N SER A 2 -14.42 -20.91 9.16
CA SER A 2 -14.42 -22.17 8.40
C SER A 2 -13.01 -22.75 8.26
N ALA A 3 -12.91 -24.09 8.16
CA ALA A 3 -11.66 -24.84 8.05
C ALA A 3 -10.80 -24.42 6.83
N ILE A 4 -11.43 -23.93 5.77
CA ILE A 4 -10.77 -23.45 4.55
C ILE A 4 -9.94 -22.18 4.85
N ARG A 5 -10.45 -21.30 5.70
CA ARG A 5 -9.77 -20.05 6.06
C ARG A 5 -8.50 -20.29 6.86
N LEU A 6 -8.50 -21.31 7.72
CA LEU A 6 -7.34 -21.73 8.51
C LEU A 6 -6.21 -22.26 7.61
N LYS A 7 -6.52 -23.16 6.68
CA LYS A 7 -5.52 -23.69 5.74
C LYS A 7 -4.88 -22.62 4.86
N LEU A 8 -5.64 -21.62 4.41
CA LEU A 8 -5.09 -20.51 3.61
C LEU A 8 -4.16 -19.60 4.40
N VAL A 9 -4.41 -19.45 5.71
CA VAL A 9 -3.54 -18.68 6.61
C VAL A 9 -2.23 -19.43 6.87
N GLU A 10 -2.30 -20.74 7.12
CA GLU A 10 -1.12 -21.59 7.28
C GLU A 10 -0.26 -21.62 6.01
N CYS A 11 -0.87 -21.80 4.83
CA CYS A 11 -0.13 -21.75 3.57
C CYS A 11 0.56 -20.40 3.35
N ARG A 12 -0.06 -19.27 3.76
CA ARG A 12 0.58 -17.95 3.66
C ARG A 12 1.75 -17.78 4.61
N ALA A 13 1.64 -18.28 5.84
CA ALA A 13 2.73 -18.24 6.82
C ALA A 13 3.93 -19.05 6.32
N ILE A 14 3.69 -20.24 5.74
CA ILE A 14 4.73 -21.11 5.16
C ILE A 14 5.41 -20.45 3.95
N LEU A 15 4.66 -19.70 3.14
CA LEU A 15 5.18 -19.00 1.96
C LEU A 15 5.83 -17.63 2.28
N GLY A 16 6.01 -17.28 3.56
CA GLY A 16 6.61 -16.01 3.96
C GLY A 16 5.75 -14.78 3.64
N GLY A 17 4.45 -14.98 3.38
CA GLY A 17 3.51 -13.93 3.06
C GLY A 17 3.04 -13.21 4.33
N GLU A 18 3.91 -12.42 4.95
CA GLU A 18 3.43 -11.41 5.90
C GLU A 18 2.42 -10.52 5.19
N ARG A 19 1.24 -10.41 5.81
CA ARG A 19 0.13 -9.65 5.25
C ARG A 19 0.48 -8.17 5.43
N ASP A 20 1.11 -7.58 4.41
CA ASP A 20 1.38 -6.14 4.37
C ASP A 20 0.08 -5.40 4.76
N PRO A 21 0.01 -4.77 5.95
CA PRO A 21 -1.25 -4.20 6.45
C PRO A 21 -1.76 -3.09 5.54
N PHE A 22 -0.84 -2.39 4.87
CA PHE A 22 -1.16 -1.31 3.96
C PHE A 22 -1.78 -1.82 2.65
N ARG A 23 -1.62 -3.10 2.32
CA ARG A 23 -2.29 -3.71 1.18
C ARG A 23 -3.80 -3.54 1.25
N VAL A 24 -4.43 -3.78 2.40
CA VAL A 24 -5.89 -3.68 2.55
C VAL A 24 -6.33 -2.23 2.33
N VAL A 25 -5.59 -1.28 2.92
CA VAL A 25 -5.85 0.15 2.72
C VAL A 25 -5.73 0.52 1.24
N TRP A 26 -4.66 0.08 0.58
CA TRP A 26 -4.44 0.37 -0.83
C TRP A 26 -5.49 -0.28 -1.73
N ASP A 27 -5.64 -1.60 -1.66
CA ASP A 27 -6.44 -2.39 -2.60
C ASP A 27 -7.95 -2.17 -2.41
N GLU A 28 -8.42 -1.99 -1.17
CA GLU A 28 -9.85 -2.02 -0.82
C GLU A 28 -10.43 -0.66 -0.39
N GLN A 29 -9.61 0.24 0.19
CA GLN A 29 -10.13 1.47 0.80
C GLN A 29 -9.74 2.74 0.01
N ALA A 30 -8.52 2.79 -0.52
CA ALA A 30 -8.00 3.96 -1.21
C ALA A 30 -8.63 4.10 -2.60
N THR A 31 -9.19 5.27 -2.89
CA THR A 31 -9.66 5.59 -4.24
C THR A 31 -8.47 5.74 -5.20
N THR A 32 -8.74 5.72 -6.50
CA THR A 32 -7.72 6.03 -7.52
C THR A 32 -7.08 7.39 -7.29
N SER A 33 -7.84 8.38 -6.78
CA SER A 33 -7.31 9.70 -6.45
C SER A 33 -6.32 9.64 -5.28
N ASP A 34 -6.69 8.96 -4.18
CA ASP A 34 -5.83 8.79 -3.01
C ASP A 34 -4.52 8.10 -3.37
N ARG A 35 -4.60 7.04 -4.18
CA ARG A 35 -3.44 6.32 -4.69
C ARG A 35 -2.52 7.23 -5.50
N ARG A 36 -3.06 8.11 -6.34
CA ARG A 36 -2.26 9.10 -7.09
C ARG A 36 -1.54 10.07 -6.16
N VAL A 37 -2.22 10.57 -5.13
CA VAL A 37 -1.62 11.45 -4.13
C VAL A 37 -0.48 10.75 -3.39
N LEU A 38 -0.71 9.51 -2.93
CA LEU A 38 0.31 8.69 -2.27
C LEU A 38 1.54 8.47 -3.16
N LEU A 39 1.34 8.18 -4.45
CA LEU A 39 2.43 8.00 -5.43
C LEU A 39 3.18 9.31 -5.69
N ALA A 40 2.47 10.43 -5.80
CA ALA A 40 3.08 11.75 -5.95
C ALA A 40 3.92 12.13 -4.71
N MET A 41 3.43 11.86 -3.50
CA MET A 41 4.19 12.06 -2.26
C MET A 41 5.45 11.17 -2.19
N ALA A 42 5.41 9.99 -2.81
CA ALA A 42 6.55 9.10 -2.97
C ALA A 42 7.54 9.53 -4.08
N GLY A 43 7.27 10.66 -4.76
CA GLY A 43 8.11 11.23 -5.80
C GLY A 43 7.86 10.67 -7.20
N GLU A 44 6.77 9.93 -7.43
CA GLU A 44 6.45 9.47 -8.78
C GLU A 44 5.94 10.61 -9.66
N PRO A 45 6.42 10.74 -10.91
CA PRO A 45 5.89 11.70 -11.86
C PRO A 45 4.39 11.51 -12.09
N ALA A 46 3.65 12.60 -12.36
CA ALA A 46 2.19 12.58 -12.48
C ALA A 46 1.66 11.53 -13.49
N GLN A 47 2.32 11.39 -14.65
CA GLN A 47 1.96 10.36 -15.64
C GLN A 47 2.17 8.94 -15.11
N SER A 48 3.30 8.68 -14.45
CA SER A 48 3.59 7.39 -13.82
C SER A 48 2.61 7.08 -12.70
N ALA A 49 2.30 8.06 -11.84
CA ALA A 49 1.33 7.93 -10.77
C ALA A 49 -0.06 7.57 -11.31
N GLY A 50 -0.49 8.21 -12.41
CA GLY A 50 -1.75 7.90 -13.08
C GLY A 50 -1.85 6.43 -13.52
N ARG A 51 -0.77 5.89 -14.12
CA ARG A 51 -0.70 4.49 -14.55
C ARG A 51 -0.61 3.50 -13.40
N LEU A 52 0.12 3.84 -12.34
CA LEU A 52 0.38 2.95 -11.20
C LEU A 52 -0.79 2.89 -10.21
N ALA A 53 -1.60 3.94 -10.12
CA ALA A 53 -2.76 3.99 -9.23
C ALA A 53 -3.83 2.91 -9.51
N GLY A 54 -3.90 2.41 -10.75
CA GLY A 54 -4.79 1.32 -11.13
C GLY A 54 -4.29 -0.09 -10.76
N ARG A 55 -3.06 -0.21 -10.24
CA ARG A 55 -2.46 -1.51 -9.92
C ARG A 55 -2.75 -1.94 -8.49
N ALA A 56 -2.80 -3.25 -8.26
CA ALA A 56 -2.82 -3.78 -6.91
C ALA A 56 -1.49 -3.47 -6.22
N TRP A 57 -1.50 -3.37 -4.89
CA TRP A 57 -0.34 -3.02 -4.09
C TRP A 57 0.85 -3.93 -4.38
N CYS A 58 0.60 -5.24 -4.52
CA CYS A 58 1.61 -6.26 -4.73
C CYS A 58 2.31 -6.14 -6.09
N ASP A 59 1.65 -5.52 -7.07
CA ASP A 59 2.18 -5.34 -8.43
C ASP A 59 3.08 -4.10 -8.54
N LEU A 60 3.15 -3.30 -7.48
CA LEU A 60 4.11 -2.21 -7.36
C LEU A 60 5.48 -2.76 -6.96
N ARG A 61 6.52 -2.16 -7.52
CA ARG A 61 7.91 -2.50 -7.17
C ARG A 61 8.12 -2.32 -5.66
N ALA A 62 8.92 -3.20 -5.06
CA ALA A 62 9.18 -3.18 -3.62
C ALA A 62 9.77 -1.86 -3.13
N ASP A 63 10.66 -1.23 -3.91
CA ASP A 63 11.23 0.09 -3.61
C ASP A 63 10.15 1.17 -3.54
N LEU A 64 9.21 1.14 -4.49
CA LEU A 64 8.12 2.12 -4.57
C LEU A 64 7.17 1.96 -3.39
N ARG A 65 6.84 0.72 -3.01
CA ARG A 65 6.05 0.45 -1.82
C ARG A 65 6.69 1.03 -0.56
N GLY A 66 8.00 0.83 -0.39
CA GLY A 66 8.76 1.41 0.72
C GLY A 66 8.76 2.94 0.72
N ARG A 67 8.89 3.57 -0.46
CA ARG A 67 8.81 5.04 -0.60
C ARG A 67 7.43 5.59 -0.27
N VAL A 68 6.35 4.94 -0.69
CA VAL A 68 4.97 5.33 -0.37
C VAL A 68 4.75 5.30 1.15
N LEU A 69 5.14 4.20 1.81
CA LEU A 69 5.00 4.09 3.27
C LEU A 69 5.82 5.13 4.02
N SER A 70 7.05 5.37 3.57
CA SER A 70 7.94 6.38 4.17
C SER A 70 7.41 7.80 3.98
N ALA A 71 6.89 8.10 2.80
CA ALA A 71 6.29 9.40 2.49
C ALA A 71 5.03 9.64 3.34
N LEU A 72 4.17 8.62 3.48
CA LEU A 72 2.97 8.68 4.31
C LEU A 72 3.32 8.91 5.79
N LYS A 73 4.32 8.18 6.32
CA LYS A 73 4.81 8.39 7.70
C LYS A 73 5.32 9.81 7.91
N ARG A 74 6.11 10.33 6.97
CA ARG A 74 6.61 11.71 7.00
C ARG A 74 5.47 12.73 6.97
N PHE A 75 4.46 12.52 6.12
CA PHE A 75 3.31 13.42 6.00
C PHE A 75 2.46 13.40 7.28
N SER A 76 2.19 12.22 7.85
CA SER A 76 1.49 12.08 9.13
C SER A 76 2.16 12.88 10.24
N GLY A 77 3.49 12.77 10.36
CA GLY A 77 4.24 13.54 11.37
C GLY A 77 4.25 15.06 11.13
N TRP A 78 4.01 15.53 9.90
CA TRP A 78 3.77 16.95 9.64
C TRP A 78 2.34 17.36 9.99
N ALA A 79 1.35 16.54 9.62
CA ALA A 79 -0.06 16.79 9.90
C ALA A 79 -0.36 16.83 11.41
N GLU A 80 0.32 16.00 12.20
CA GLU A 80 0.23 16.03 13.66
C GLU A 80 0.71 17.34 14.27
N LYS A 81 1.66 18.05 13.64
CA LYS A 81 2.16 19.36 14.12
C LYS A 81 1.22 20.53 13.81
N LEU A 82 0.23 20.31 12.95
CA LEU A 82 -0.78 21.32 12.60
C LEU A 82 -2.01 21.27 13.51
N LYS A 83 -2.05 20.30 14.43
CA LYS A 83 -3.07 20.19 15.48
C LYS A 83 -2.56 20.85 16.76
#